data_AF-M9SDH0-F1
#
_entry.id   AF-M9SDH0-F1
#
_cell.length_a   1.000
_cell.length_b   1.000
_cell.length_c   1.000
_cell.angle_alpha   90.00
_cell.angle_beta   90.00
_cell.angle_gamma   90.00
#
_symmetry.space_group_name_H-M   'P 1'
#
loop_
_entity.id
_entity.type
_entity.pdbx_description
1 polymer ?
#
loop_
_entity_poly.entity_id
_entity_poly.type
_entity_poly.pdbx_seq_one_letter_code
_entity_poly.pdbx_strand_id
1 'polypeptide(L)'
;MALIACTCPHCGGVVKMEDTLVSGFCTYCGRQIINDKAVVGNVNVKMDRTPEIVNTLKLAKYSMYDKDANGARVLLSKAMQMSSEYSDVWYMDAVLDKRNAKADMERARQYPSLGIFTESDVSVYKNFDDSGGQALLIFSIMIAFFGIFISLPIGIIFEVYYLILAMFIIGIALVAVSIIYVKKHKSNIPAPVFEDEDNKAKQAALDETNRRLGSEKRP
;
A
#
# COMPACT_ATOMS: atom_id res chain seq x y z
N MET A 1 35.27 -0.01 3.47
CA MET A 1 33.82 0.23 3.48
C MET A 1 33.59 1.65 3.00
N ALA A 2 33.02 1.82 1.81
CA ALA A 2 32.72 3.13 1.26
C ALA A 2 31.27 3.49 1.60
N LEU A 3 31.04 4.71 2.09
CA LEU A 3 29.70 5.25 2.23
C LEU A 3 29.33 5.92 0.92
N ILE A 4 28.26 5.46 0.31
CA ILE A 4 27.71 6.05 -0.90
C ILE A 4 26.65 7.08 -0.50
N ALA A 5 26.77 8.29 -1.05
CA ALA A 5 25.71 9.28 -1.00
C ALA A 5 24.66 8.96 -2.07
N CYS A 6 23.42 8.73 -1.61
CA CYS A 6 22.23 8.50 -2.43
C CYS A 6 21.21 9.60 -2.12
N THR A 7 20.62 10.24 -3.13
CA THR A 7 19.52 11.19 -2.94
C THR A 7 18.19 10.45 -2.86
N CYS A 8 17.40 10.70 -1.81
CA CYS A 8 16.06 10.15 -1.71
C CYS A 8 15.14 10.80 -2.77
N PRO A 9 14.54 10.03 -3.69
CA PRO A 9 13.63 10.60 -4.69
C PRO A 9 12.32 11.09 -4.10
N HIS A 10 12.00 10.68 -2.86
CA HIS A 10 10.76 11.05 -2.19
C HIS A 10 10.83 12.45 -1.57
N CYS A 11 11.90 12.75 -0.84
CA CYS A 11 12.04 14.01 -0.10
C CYS A 11 13.22 14.88 -0.56
N GLY A 12 14.03 14.44 -1.53
CA GLY A 12 15.24 15.13 -1.98
C GLY A 12 16.41 15.11 -0.99
N GLY A 13 16.26 14.41 0.15
CA GLY A 13 17.29 14.35 1.19
C GLY A 13 18.47 13.46 0.80
N VAL A 14 19.70 13.90 1.08
CA VAL A 14 20.91 13.11 0.83
C VAL A 14 21.12 12.11 1.97
N VAL A 15 21.07 10.82 1.66
CA VAL A 15 21.23 9.72 2.61
C VAL A 15 22.56 9.02 2.35
N LYS A 16 23.29 8.68 3.43
CA LYS A 16 24.53 7.91 3.33
C LYS A 16 24.23 6.45 3.62
N MET A 17 24.50 5.56 2.68
CA MET A 17 24.31 4.10 2.82
C MET A 17 25.64 3.39 2.59
N GLU A 18 25.83 2.22 3.19
CA GLU A 18 27.00 1.40 2.88
C GLU A 18 26.87 0.80 1.48
N ASP A 19 28.00 0.70 0.78
CA ASP A 19 28.10 0.20 -0.60
C ASP A 19 27.52 -1.22 -0.78
N THR A 20 27.59 -2.06 0.26
CA THR A 20 27.11 -3.45 0.24
C THR A 20 25.61 -3.61 0.51
N LEU A 21 24.94 -2.57 1.00
CA LEU A 21 23.52 -2.62 1.35
C LEU A 21 22.66 -2.32 0.12
N VAL A 22 21.94 -3.34 -0.35
CA VAL A 22 21.02 -3.26 -1.51
C VAL A 22 19.84 -2.33 -1.23
N SER A 23 19.39 -2.22 0.02
CA SER A 23 18.33 -1.30 0.41
C SER A 23 18.54 -0.74 1.81
N GLY A 24 18.03 0.46 2.06
CA GLY A 24 18.06 1.12 3.37
C GLY A 24 16.85 2.03 3.54
N PHE A 25 16.70 2.65 4.70
CA PHE A 25 15.62 3.60 4.97
C PHE A 25 16.14 5.04 4.96
N CYS A 26 15.37 5.96 4.39
CA CYS A 26 15.66 7.39 4.44
C CYS A 26 15.52 7.89 5.87
N THR A 27 16.54 8.57 6.39
CA THR A 27 16.49 9.20 7.71
C THR A 27 15.54 10.38 7.79
N TYR A 28 15.19 10.99 6.66
CA TYR A 28 14.31 12.16 6.59
C TYR A 28 12.83 11.78 6.44
N CYS A 29 12.49 10.93 5.47
CA CYS A 29 11.09 10.54 5.22
C CYS A 29 10.72 9.11 5.67
N GLY A 30 11.69 8.33 6.18
CA GLY A 30 11.46 6.97 6.68
C GLY A 30 11.19 5.92 5.60
N ARG A 31 11.26 6.26 4.31
CA ARG A 31 10.96 5.34 3.21
C ARG A 31 12.15 4.50 2.79
N GLN A 32 11.86 3.29 2.30
CA GLN A 32 12.88 2.41 1.75
C GLN A 32 13.43 2.97 0.44
N ILE A 33 14.75 3.04 0.33
CA ILE A 33 15.52 3.42 -0.85
C ILE A 33 16.37 2.21 -1.25
N ILE A 34 16.45 1.92 -2.54
CA ILE A 34 17.30 0.87 -3.10
C ILE A 34 18.60 1.54 -3.59
N ASN A 35 19.74 0.90 -3.32
CA ASN A 35 21.04 1.40 -3.72
C ASN A 35 21.35 0.96 -5.16
N ASP A 36 21.08 1.84 -6.14
CA ASP A 36 21.35 1.55 -7.55
C ASP A 36 22.84 1.30 -7.86
N LYS A 37 23.76 1.86 -7.06
CA LYS A 37 25.21 1.72 -7.26
C LYS A 37 25.75 0.35 -6.82
N ALA A 38 25.04 -0.36 -5.95
CA ALA A 38 25.39 -1.74 -5.61
C ALA A 38 25.05 -2.74 -6.74
N VAL A 39 24.17 -2.35 -7.68
CA VAL A 39 23.60 -3.26 -8.67
C VAL A 39 24.32 -3.21 -10.02
N VAL A 40 24.97 -2.10 -10.38
CA VAL A 40 25.67 -1.99 -11.68
C VAL A 40 26.90 -1.09 -11.56
N GLY A 41 28.08 -1.63 -11.87
CA GLY A 41 29.28 -0.83 -12.10
C GLY A 41 28.99 0.27 -13.13
N ASN A 42 29.51 1.48 -12.90
CA ASN A 42 29.27 2.72 -13.65
C ASN A 42 29.09 2.53 -15.18
N VAL A 43 27.86 2.25 -15.63
CA VAL A 43 27.49 2.23 -17.04
C VAL A 43 26.36 3.24 -17.20
N ASN A 44 26.72 4.42 -17.70
CA ASN A 44 25.80 5.53 -17.92
C ASN A 44 25.04 5.33 -19.24
N VAL A 45 24.15 4.34 -19.27
CA VAL A 45 23.24 4.10 -20.39
C VAL A 45 21.87 4.63 -19.99
N LYS A 46 21.38 5.65 -20.72
CA LYS A 46 19.97 6.07 -20.67
C LYS A 46 19.11 4.96 -21.28
N MET A 47 18.78 3.95 -20.48
CA MET A 47 17.79 2.96 -20.88
C MET A 47 16.41 3.60 -20.73
N ASP A 48 15.58 3.49 -21.77
CA ASP A 48 14.16 3.82 -21.66
C ASP A 48 13.49 2.79 -20.75
N ARG A 49 13.24 3.18 -19.50
CA ARG A 49 12.61 2.35 -18.45
C ARG A 49 11.10 2.55 -18.38
N THR A 50 10.50 3.27 -19.33
CA THR A 50 9.05 3.51 -19.38
C THR A 50 8.22 2.23 -19.23
N PRO A 51 8.48 1.10 -19.95
CA PRO A 51 7.68 -0.11 -19.79
C PRO A 51 7.83 -0.75 -18.40
N GLU A 52 9.01 -0.66 -17.78
CA GLU A 52 9.24 -1.20 -16.44
C GLU A 52 8.49 -0.40 -15.37
N ILE A 53 8.44 0.93 -15.53
CA ILE A 53 7.68 1.83 -14.66
C ILE A 53 6.19 1.55 -14.78
N VAL A 54 5.67 1.43 -16.01
CA VAL A 54 4.26 1.10 -16.26
C VAL A 54 3.89 -0.21 -15.57
N ASN A 55 4.69 -1.26 -15.77
CA ASN A 55 4.45 -2.55 -15.13
C ASN A 55 4.51 -2.50 -13.60
N THR A 56 5.46 -1.74 -13.06
CA THR A 56 5.60 -1.58 -11.60
C THR A 56 4.43 -0.80 -11.00
N LEU A 57 3.94 0.24 -11.67
CA LEU A 57 2.76 1.00 -11.24
C LEU A 57 1.48 0.16 -11.36
N LYS A 58 1.32 -0.64 -12.42
CA LYS A 58 0.22 -1.60 -12.52
C LYS A 58 0.23 -2.56 -11.32
N LEU A 59 1.40 -3.12 -11.00
CA LEU A 59 1.56 -4.02 -9.86
C LEU A 59 1.26 -3.31 -8.53
N ALA A 60 1.68 -2.06 -8.36
CA ALA A 60 1.36 -1.27 -7.18
C ALA A 60 -0.16 -1.06 -7.04
N LYS A 61 -0.87 -0.74 -8.14
CA LYS A 61 -2.33 -0.61 -8.15
C LYS A 61 -3.02 -1.94 -7.79
N TYR A 62 -2.50 -3.08 -8.25
CA TYR A 62 -2.97 -4.40 -7.83
C TYR A 62 -2.74 -4.64 -6.33
N SER A 63 -1.57 -4.32 -5.79
CA SER A 63 -1.33 -4.43 -4.33
C SER A 63 -2.27 -3.54 -3.52
N MET A 64 -2.61 -2.35 -4.02
CA MET A 64 -3.62 -1.49 -3.40
C MET A 64 -5.03 -2.10 -3.48
N TYR A 65 -5.38 -2.75 -4.60
CA TYR A 65 -6.64 -3.50 -4.72
C TYR A 65 -6.70 -4.69 -3.73
N ASP A 66 -5.60 -5.42 -3.58
CA ASP A 66 -5.44 -6.55 -2.66
C ASP A 66 -5.32 -6.13 -1.19
N LYS A 67 -5.35 -4.82 -0.91
CA LYS A 67 -5.22 -4.21 0.42
C LYS A 67 -3.85 -4.41 1.07
N ASP A 68 -2.85 -4.80 0.29
CA ASP A 68 -1.47 -4.89 0.72
C ASP A 68 -0.80 -3.51 0.63
N ALA A 69 -0.97 -2.72 1.69
CA ALA A 69 -0.37 -1.38 1.77
C ALA A 69 1.16 -1.41 1.81
N ASN A 70 1.77 -2.47 2.33
CA ASN A 70 3.22 -2.58 2.39
C ASN A 70 3.80 -2.93 1.02
N GLY A 71 3.22 -3.91 0.33
CA GLY A 71 3.56 -4.22 -1.06
C GLY A 71 3.40 -3.00 -1.97
N ALA A 72 2.28 -2.28 -1.86
CA ALA A 72 2.06 -1.04 -2.60
C ALA A 72 3.14 0.03 -2.34
N ARG A 73 3.57 0.22 -1.08
CA ARG A 73 4.63 1.18 -0.73
C ARG A 73 5.99 0.80 -1.30
N VAL A 74 6.34 -0.48 -1.27
CA VAL A 74 7.62 -0.98 -1.80
C VAL A 74 7.64 -0.85 -3.33
N LEU A 75 6.54 -1.20 -4.00
CA LEU A 75 6.43 -1.07 -5.44
C LEU A 75 6.43 0.40 -5.87
N LEU A 76 5.75 1.27 -5.13
CA LEU A 76 5.77 2.70 -5.40
C LEU A 76 7.16 3.31 -5.16
N SER A 77 7.86 2.94 -4.08
CA SER A 77 9.20 3.43 -3.83
C SER A 77 10.19 2.99 -4.92
N LYS A 78 10.01 1.78 -5.46
CA LYS A 78 10.74 1.32 -6.65
C LYS A 78 10.38 2.17 -7.88
N ALA A 79 9.09 2.42 -8.14
CA ALA A 79 8.66 3.26 -9.26
C ALA A 79 9.26 4.67 -9.20
N MET A 80 9.25 5.30 -8.03
CA MET A 80 9.84 6.63 -7.79
C MET A 80 11.35 6.68 -8.04
N GLN A 81 12.06 5.60 -7.72
CA GLN A 81 13.51 5.50 -7.97
C GLN A 81 13.83 5.31 -9.44
N MET A 82 12.94 4.67 -10.21
CA MET A 82 13.08 4.55 -11.66
C MET A 82 12.76 5.87 -12.37
N SER A 83 11.64 6.51 -12.03
CA SER A 83 11.31 7.86 -12.48
C SER A 83 10.29 8.51 -11.55
N SER A 84 10.61 9.73 -11.11
CA SER A 84 9.69 10.60 -10.36
C SER A 84 8.96 11.59 -11.27
N GLU A 85 9.14 11.51 -12.59
CA GLU A 85 8.64 12.50 -13.56
C GLU A 85 7.25 12.17 -14.12
N TYR A 86 6.51 11.25 -13.48
CA TYR A 86 5.16 10.88 -13.87
C TYR A 86 4.15 11.22 -12.77
N SER A 87 3.01 11.77 -13.17
CA SER A 87 1.93 12.18 -12.26
C SER A 87 1.34 11.00 -11.47
N ASP A 88 1.20 9.84 -12.11
CA ASP A 88 0.65 8.60 -11.52
C ASP A 88 1.38 8.20 -10.23
N VAL A 89 2.70 8.39 -10.21
CA VAL A 89 3.57 8.08 -9.06
C VAL A 89 3.18 8.96 -7.87
N TRP A 90 3.00 10.25 -8.09
CA TRP A 90 2.63 11.22 -7.05
C TRP A 90 1.17 11.08 -6.61
N TYR A 91 0.26 10.70 -7.51
CA TYR A 91 -1.12 10.40 -7.14
C TYR A 91 -1.21 9.15 -6.26
N MET A 92 -0.51 8.08 -6.60
CA MET A 92 -0.39 6.90 -5.72
C MET A 92 0.24 7.27 -4.39
N ASP A 93 1.25 8.15 -4.41
CA ASP A 93 1.92 8.61 -3.21
C ASP A 93 0.98 9.37 -2.27
N ALA A 94 0.15 10.24 -2.83
CA ALA A 94 -0.86 10.98 -2.07
C ALA A 94 -1.87 10.05 -1.35
N VAL A 95 -2.11 8.85 -1.89
CA VAL A 95 -2.95 7.85 -1.23
C VAL A 95 -2.20 7.17 -0.08
N LEU A 96 -0.94 6.80 -0.29
CA LEU A 96 -0.12 6.10 0.70
C LEU A 96 0.37 7.00 1.84
N ASP A 97 0.60 8.28 1.57
CA ASP A 97 1.01 9.32 2.52
C ASP A 97 -0.04 10.42 2.65
N LYS A 98 -1.03 10.12 3.50
CA LYS A 98 -2.14 11.02 3.80
C LYS A 98 -1.69 12.37 4.39
N ARG A 99 -0.48 12.46 4.96
CA ARG A 99 0.02 13.70 5.57
C ARG A 99 0.44 14.70 4.50
N ASN A 100 1.07 14.22 3.44
CA ASN A 100 1.61 15.06 2.37
C ASN A 100 0.74 15.09 1.09
N ALA A 101 -0.37 14.34 1.08
CA ALA A 101 -1.27 14.18 -0.06
C ALA A 101 -1.60 15.45 -0.86
N LYS A 102 -1.82 16.60 -0.20
CA LYS A 102 -2.11 17.87 -0.90
C LYS A 102 -0.94 18.34 -1.76
N ALA A 103 0.27 18.31 -1.19
CA ALA A 103 1.48 18.72 -1.88
C ALA A 103 1.83 17.74 -3.01
N ASP A 104 1.60 16.44 -2.79
CA ASP A 104 1.86 15.41 -3.79
C ASP A 104 0.87 15.51 -4.97
N MET A 105 -0.41 15.81 -4.71
CA MET A 105 -1.38 16.08 -5.79
C MET A 105 -1.03 17.34 -6.61
N GLU A 106 -0.57 18.41 -5.95
CA GLU A 106 -0.15 19.63 -6.65
C GLU A 106 1.10 19.38 -7.50
N ARG A 107 2.05 18.60 -6.98
CA ARG A 107 3.23 18.13 -7.71
C ARG A 107 2.85 17.23 -8.89
N ALA A 108 1.91 16.31 -8.71
CA ALA A 108 1.46 15.39 -9.76
C ALA A 108 0.97 16.13 -11.01
N ARG A 109 0.23 17.24 -10.85
CA ARG A 109 -0.33 18.02 -11.97
C ARG A 109 0.74 18.63 -12.90
N GLN A 110 1.99 18.73 -12.44
CA GLN A 110 3.09 19.30 -13.23
C GLN A 110 3.74 18.27 -14.16
N TYR A 111 3.44 16.98 -13.97
CA TYR A 111 4.06 15.87 -14.68
C TYR A 111 3.10 15.19 -15.68
N PRO A 112 3.62 14.60 -16.77
CA PRO A 112 2.82 13.80 -17.69
C PRO A 112 2.20 12.58 -16.98
N SER A 113 1.05 12.12 -17.48
CA SER A 113 0.40 10.89 -16.99
C SER A 113 0.63 9.72 -17.91
N LEU A 114 0.77 8.54 -17.29
CA LEU A 114 0.82 7.23 -17.95
C LEU A 114 -0.59 6.60 -18.08
N GLY A 115 -1.62 7.20 -17.49
CA GLY A 115 -3.00 6.70 -17.53
C GLY A 115 -3.27 5.48 -16.65
N ILE A 116 -2.35 5.11 -15.77
CA ILE A 116 -2.46 3.96 -14.87
C ILE A 116 -3.21 4.35 -13.60
N PHE A 117 -2.93 5.55 -13.08
CA PHE A 117 -3.50 6.05 -11.84
C PHE A 117 -3.75 7.56 -11.94
N THR A 118 -5.00 7.94 -11.82
CA THR A 118 -5.47 9.31 -12.09
C THR A 118 -5.89 10.04 -10.82
N GLU A 119 -6.15 11.35 -10.92
CA GLU A 119 -6.60 12.15 -9.78
C GLU A 119 -7.93 11.64 -9.18
N SER A 120 -8.84 11.11 -10.01
CA SER A 120 -10.09 10.53 -9.53
C SER A 120 -9.86 9.26 -8.70
N ASP A 121 -8.86 8.45 -9.07
CA ASP A 121 -8.47 7.24 -8.34
C ASP A 121 -8.00 7.57 -6.92
N VAL A 122 -7.38 8.73 -6.68
CA VAL A 122 -6.92 9.14 -5.34
C VAL A 122 -8.06 9.09 -4.32
N SER A 123 -9.25 9.57 -4.71
CA SER A 123 -10.42 9.58 -3.83
C SER A 123 -10.98 8.18 -3.55
N VAL A 124 -10.94 7.31 -4.56
CA VAL A 124 -11.43 5.92 -4.50
C VAL A 124 -10.53 5.07 -3.62
N TYR A 125 -9.21 5.24 -3.75
CA TYR A 125 -8.21 4.44 -3.04
C TYR A 125 -7.83 5.01 -1.66
N LYS A 126 -8.36 6.16 -1.24
CA LYS A 126 -7.98 6.87 0.01
C LYS A 126 -7.92 6.00 1.27
N ASN A 127 -8.76 4.97 1.37
CA ASN A 127 -8.82 4.05 2.53
C ASN A 127 -8.77 2.58 2.09
N PHE A 128 -7.92 2.26 1.11
CA PHE A 128 -7.87 0.91 0.54
C PHE A 128 -7.45 -0.19 1.52
N ASP A 129 -6.64 0.16 2.52
CA ASP A 129 -6.01 -0.78 3.44
C ASP A 129 -6.91 -1.18 4.62
N ASP A 130 -8.11 -0.59 4.76
CA ASP A 130 -9.08 -0.79 5.85
C ASP A 130 -8.49 -0.70 7.28
N SER A 131 -7.24 -0.26 7.43
CA SER A 131 -6.42 -0.38 8.64
C SER A 131 -6.98 0.42 9.81
N GLY A 132 -7.53 1.60 9.53
CA GLY A 132 -8.19 2.44 10.53
C GLY A 132 -9.42 1.78 11.17
N GLY A 133 -10.20 1.02 10.39
CA GLY A 133 -11.34 0.28 10.91
C GLY A 133 -10.92 -0.89 11.79
N GLN A 134 -9.90 -1.64 11.36
CA GLN A 134 -9.36 -2.75 12.14
C GLN A 134 -8.76 -2.28 13.47
N ALA A 135 -8.01 -1.18 13.48
CA ALA A 135 -7.43 -0.61 14.71
C ALA A 135 -8.50 -0.19 15.72
N LEU A 136 -9.59 0.46 15.26
CA LEU A 136 -10.73 0.82 16.11
C LEU A 136 -11.42 -0.41 16.72
N LEU A 137 -11.58 -1.48 15.94
CA LEU A 137 -12.17 -2.72 16.41
C LEU A 137 -11.29 -3.39 17.48
N ILE A 138 -9.98 -3.46 17.24
CA ILE A 138 -9.02 -4.02 18.21
C ILE A 138 -9.03 -3.20 19.51
N PHE A 139 -9.00 -1.87 19.41
CA PHE A 139 -9.01 -0.98 20.57
C PHE A 139 -10.32 -1.07 21.38
N SER A 140 -11.46 -1.17 20.68
CA SER A 140 -12.78 -1.38 21.29
C SER A 140 -12.85 -2.69 22.08
N ILE A 141 -12.35 -3.79 21.50
CA ILE A 141 -12.25 -5.10 22.18
C ILE A 141 -11.33 -5.00 23.40
N MET A 142 -10.19 -4.32 23.26
CA MET A 142 -9.23 -4.15 24.34
C MET A 142 -9.83 -3.38 25.52
N ILE A 143 -10.51 -2.25 25.26
CA ILE A 143 -11.21 -1.47 26.29
C ILE A 143 -12.30 -2.30 26.96
N ALA A 144 -13.11 -3.02 26.19
CA ALA A 144 -14.16 -3.86 26.74
C ALA A 144 -13.57 -4.94 27.68
N PHE A 145 -12.50 -5.60 27.27
CA PHE A 145 -11.83 -6.63 28.07
C PHE A 145 -11.25 -6.07 29.37
N PHE A 146 -10.45 -5.00 29.31
CA PHE A 146 -9.87 -4.40 30.52
C PHE A 146 -10.91 -3.75 31.41
N GLY A 147 -11.97 -3.15 30.85
CA GLY A 147 -13.08 -2.57 31.61
C GLY A 147 -13.81 -3.61 32.44
N ILE A 148 -14.08 -4.80 31.87
CA ILE A 148 -14.65 -5.93 32.60
C ILE A 148 -13.70 -6.42 33.70
N PHE A 149 -12.42 -6.58 33.36
CA PHE A 149 -11.41 -7.09 34.30
C PHE A 149 -11.22 -6.18 35.53
N ILE A 150 -11.22 -4.86 35.34
CA ILE A 150 -11.13 -3.86 36.41
C ILE A 150 -12.42 -3.82 37.24
N SER A 151 -13.58 -4.05 36.61
CA SER A 151 -14.88 -4.02 37.31
C SER A 151 -15.10 -5.19 38.26
N LEU A 152 -14.47 -6.35 38.02
CA LEU A 152 -14.60 -7.56 38.85
C LEU A 152 -14.16 -7.36 40.31
N PRO A 153 -12.92 -6.94 40.61
CA PRO A 153 -12.49 -6.73 41.99
C PRO A 153 -13.27 -5.60 42.68
N ILE A 154 -13.61 -4.53 41.96
CA ILE A 154 -14.39 -3.41 42.51
C ILE A 154 -15.81 -3.88 42.90
N GLY A 155 -16.47 -4.64 42.02
CA GLY A 155 -17.80 -5.16 42.31
C GLY A 155 -17.82 -6.13 43.49
N ILE A 156 -16.76 -6.92 43.68
CA ILE A 156 -16.62 -7.83 44.84
C ILE A 156 -16.35 -7.05 46.13
N ILE A 157 -15.42 -6.08 46.12
CA ILE A 157 -15.01 -5.32 47.32
C ILE A 157 -16.13 -4.42 47.83
N PHE A 158 -16.88 -3.79 46.94
CA PHE A 158 -17.92 -2.83 47.30
C PHE A 158 -19.36 -3.41 47.21
N GLU A 159 -19.50 -4.71 46.94
CA GLU A 159 -20.78 -5.42 46.72
C GLU A 159 -21.68 -4.80 45.63
N VAL A 160 -21.08 -4.11 44.66
CA VAL A 160 -21.78 -3.38 43.59
C VAL A 160 -21.87 -4.24 42.32
N TYR A 161 -22.53 -5.39 42.40
CA TYR A 161 -22.59 -6.36 41.30
C TYR A 161 -23.27 -5.84 40.03
N TYR A 162 -24.18 -4.85 40.15
CA TYR A 162 -24.84 -4.25 38.98
C TYR A 162 -23.87 -3.48 38.07
N LEU A 163 -22.73 -2.98 38.59
CA LEU A 163 -21.71 -2.32 37.80
C LEU A 163 -21.02 -3.29 36.83
N ILE A 164 -20.83 -4.54 37.25
CA ILE A 164 -20.22 -5.59 36.40
C ILE A 164 -21.13 -5.87 35.20
N LEU A 165 -22.43 -6.03 35.43
CA LEU A 165 -23.42 -6.26 34.37
C LEU A 165 -23.50 -5.05 33.41
N ALA A 166 -23.50 -3.83 33.95
CA ALA A 166 -23.53 -2.61 33.15
C ALA A 166 -22.30 -2.49 32.24
N MET A 167 -21.10 -2.75 32.77
CA MET A 167 -19.85 -2.72 31.98
C MET A 167 -19.81 -3.80 30.90
N PHE A 168 -20.40 -4.97 31.16
CA PHE A 168 -20.51 -6.03 30.16
C PHE A 168 -21.41 -5.62 28.98
N ILE A 169 -22.56 -5.01 29.27
CA ILE A 169 -23.49 -4.51 28.25
C ILE A 169 -22.83 -3.38 27.44
N ILE A 170 -22.16 -2.45 28.10
CA ILE A 170 -21.44 -1.34 27.45
C ILE A 170 -20.32 -1.88 26.55
N GLY A 171 -19.55 -2.87 27.02
CA GLY A 171 -18.51 -3.52 26.23
C GLY A 171 -19.05 -4.17 24.96
N ILE A 172 -20.15 -4.92 25.07
CA ILE A 172 -20.82 -5.55 23.90
C ILE A 172 -21.32 -4.47 22.92
N ALA A 173 -21.96 -3.42 23.43
CA ALA A 173 -22.47 -2.33 22.60
C ALA A 173 -21.35 -1.61 21.85
N LEU A 174 -20.22 -1.33 22.52
CA LEU A 174 -19.05 -0.71 21.89
C LEU A 174 -18.47 -1.58 20.77
N VAL A 175 -18.33 -2.89 20.99
CA VAL A 175 -17.83 -3.82 19.97
C VAL A 175 -18.81 -3.91 18.79
N ALA A 176 -20.12 -3.99 19.06
CA ALA A 176 -21.14 -4.03 18.02
C ALA A 176 -21.14 -2.77 17.14
N VAL A 177 -21.04 -1.58 17.75
CA VAL A 177 -20.93 -0.30 17.02
C VAL A 177 -19.65 -0.26 16.18
N SER A 178 -18.52 -0.72 16.72
CA SER A 178 -17.26 -0.82 15.96
C SER A 178 -17.37 -1.76 14.75
N ILE A 179 -18.03 -2.92 14.88
CA ILE A 179 -18.26 -3.85 13.75
C ILE A 179 -19.12 -3.20 12.66
N ILE A 180 -20.20 -2.51 13.04
CA ILE A 180 -21.07 -1.80 12.10
C ILE A 180 -20.27 -0.72 11.37
N TYR A 181 -19.44 0.02 12.09
CA TYR A 181 -18.58 1.06 11.54
C TYR A 181 -17.61 0.48 10.50
N VAL A 182 -16.88 -0.60 10.82
CA VAL A 182 -15.96 -1.28 9.90
C VAL A 182 -16.69 -1.76 8.64
N LYS A 183 -17.88 -2.35 8.80
CA LYS A 183 -18.66 -2.86 7.66
C LYS A 183 -19.14 -1.74 6.73
N LYS A 184 -19.56 -0.61 7.30
CA LYS A 184 -20.02 0.57 6.55
C LYS A 184 -18.88 1.25 5.78
N HIS A 185 -17.68 1.27 6.36
CA HIS A 185 -16.52 1.96 5.79
C HIS A 185 -15.57 1.04 5.02
N LYS A 186 -16.01 -0.17 4.67
CA LYS A 186 -15.23 -1.09 3.83
C LYS A 186 -14.96 -0.44 2.48
N SER A 187 -13.70 -0.37 2.09
CA SER A 187 -13.29 0.13 0.77
C SER A 187 -13.96 -0.70 -0.34
N ASN A 188 -14.63 -0.01 -1.27
CA ASN A 188 -15.17 -0.60 -2.49
C ASN A 188 -14.34 -0.12 -3.67
N ILE A 189 -13.26 -0.85 -3.94
CA ILE A 189 -12.31 -0.52 -4.98
C ILE A 189 -12.66 -1.35 -6.22
N PRO A 190 -12.87 -0.71 -7.38
CA PRO A 190 -13.09 -1.43 -8.62
C PRO A 190 -11.83 -2.23 -8.98
N ALA A 191 -12.01 -3.41 -9.58
CA ALA A 191 -10.89 -4.19 -10.10
C ALA A 191 -10.08 -3.33 -11.09
N PRO A 192 -8.74 -3.31 -11.01
CA PRO A 192 -7.92 -2.56 -11.95
C PRO A 192 -8.11 -3.13 -13.35
N VAL A 193 -8.73 -2.36 -14.24
CA VAL A 193 -8.80 -2.70 -15.67
C VAL A 193 -7.76 -1.86 -16.36
N PHE A 194 -6.73 -2.51 -16.89
CA PHE A 194 -5.78 -1.88 -17.80
C PHE A 194 -6.20 -2.28 -19.20
N GLU A 195 -6.41 -1.30 -20.08
CA GLU A 195 -6.61 -1.55 -21.51
C GLU A 195 -5.29 -2.03 -22.08
N ASP A 196 -5.01 -3.32 -21.91
CA ASP A 196 -3.85 -3.93 -22.53
C ASP A 196 -4.28 -4.60 -23.84
N GLU A 197 -3.65 -4.19 -24.95
CA GLU A 197 -3.58 -4.96 -26.20
C GLU A 197 -3.14 -6.43 -25.94
N ASP A 198 -2.54 -6.70 -24.78
CA ASP A 198 -2.16 -8.01 -24.26
C ASP A 198 -3.30 -8.99 -24.03
N ASN A 199 -4.56 -8.57 -23.81
CA ASN A 199 -5.64 -9.56 -23.63
C ASN A 199 -5.85 -10.42 -24.88
N LYS A 200 -5.66 -9.86 -26.08
CA LYS A 200 -5.67 -10.67 -27.32
C LYS A 200 -4.42 -11.53 -27.47
N ALA A 201 -3.23 -10.99 -27.19
CA ALA A 201 -1.97 -11.71 -27.35
C ALA A 201 -1.81 -12.85 -26.34
N LYS A 202 -2.22 -12.62 -25.08
CA LYS A 202 -2.17 -13.59 -23.98
C LYS A 202 -3.23 -14.67 -24.12
N GLN A 203 -4.42 -14.33 -24.63
CA GLN A 203 -5.47 -15.29 -24.94
C GLN A 203 -5.12 -16.11 -26.20
N ALA A 204 -4.51 -15.49 -27.22
CA ALA A 204 -3.96 -16.21 -28.37
C ALA A 204 -2.81 -17.16 -27.98
N ALA A 205 -1.89 -16.74 -27.10
CA ALA A 205 -0.81 -17.60 -26.60
C ALA A 205 -1.34 -18.75 -25.73
N LEU A 206 -2.36 -18.50 -24.91
CA LEU A 206 -3.03 -19.53 -24.10
C LEU A 206 -3.77 -20.54 -24.99
N ASP A 207 -4.48 -20.06 -26.02
CA ASP A 207 -5.17 -20.89 -27.00
C ASP A 207 -4.19 -21.72 -27.86
N GLU A 208 -3.05 -21.15 -28.23
CA GLU A 208 -1.99 -21.87 -28.94
C GLU A 208 -1.35 -22.96 -28.06
N THR A 209 -1.11 -22.68 -26.78
CA THR A 209 -0.59 -23.65 -25.81
C THR A 209 -1.58 -24.80 -25.58
N ASN A 210 -2.88 -24.47 -25.46
CA ASN A 210 -3.94 -25.46 -25.32
C ASN A 210 -4.12 -26.34 -26.58
N ARG A 211 -3.92 -25.79 -27.78
CA ARG A 211 -3.90 -26.58 -29.03
C ARG A 211 -2.74 -27.58 -29.07
N ARG A 212 -1.54 -27.18 -28.64
CA ARG A 212 -0.36 -28.07 -28.58
C ARG A 212 -0.58 -29.22 -27.59
N LEU A 213 -1.08 -28.91 -26.40
CA LEU A 213 -1.43 -29.92 -25.38
C LEU A 213 -2.60 -30.82 -25.78
N GLY A 214 -3.53 -30.33 -26.59
CA GLY A 214 -4.65 -31.11 -27.14
C GLY A 214 -4.25 -32.03 -28.31
N SER A 215 -3.22 -31.69 -29.08
CA SER A 215 -2.68 -32.56 -30.15
C SER A 215 -1.82 -33.72 -29.63
N GLU A 216 -1.25 -33.59 -28.44
CA GLU A 216 -0.39 -34.60 -27.81
C GLU A 216 -1.19 -35.67 -27.03
N LYS A 217 -2.52 -35.49 -26.92
CA LYS A 217 -3.46 -36.40 -26.23
C LYS A 217 -4.41 -37.15 -27.17
N ARG A 218 -4.05 -37.40 -28.42
CA ARG A 218 -4.75 -38.41 -29.23
C ARG A 218 -3.91 -39.69 -29.30
N PRO A 219 -4.44 -40.84 -28.82
CA PRO A 219 -3.77 -42.13 -28.95
C PRO A 219 -3.60 -42.55 -30.41
#